data_AF-A0A7V9L250-F1
#
_entry.id   AF-A0A7V9L250-F1
#
_cell.length_a   1.000
_cell.length_b   1.000
_cell.length_c   1.000
_cell.angle_alpha   90.00
_cell.angle_beta   90.00
_cell.angle_gamma   90.00
#
_symmetry.space_group_name_H-M   'P 1'
#
loop_
_entity.id
_entity.type
_entity.pdbx_description
1 polymer ?
#
loop_
_entity_poly.entity_id
_entity_poly.type
_entity_poly.pdbx_seq_one_letter_code
_entity_poly.pdbx_strand_id
1 'polypeptide(L)'
;MTRLLILPMLLSGCFWFTTKGEGEKLQKDVKTLQEGIGAKQAELDSKILQLNKVLEDATKVLKRNSADLGADVDTVRKDVQTANGLLAALNHNYAELKAAFDAYKKANDSLEQRLGQLESGKPGTNTSPDDLWKLGSQAFEAARYNDAVDIFKRLHTSFPTHDRADDAIYFKGQCYSNLKDWEKAIGAYQQLNEKFPDGAL
;
A
#
# COMPACT_ATOMS: atom_id res chain seq x y z
N MET A 1 75.36 -51.19 93.99
CA MET A 1 74.90 -49.80 93.77
C MET A 1 75.96 -49.07 92.97
N THR A 2 75.75 -48.91 91.67
CA THR A 2 76.69 -48.23 90.76
C THR A 2 75.88 -47.23 89.95
N ARG A 3 76.11 -45.94 90.21
CA ARG A 3 75.43 -44.82 89.53
C ARG A 3 75.94 -44.72 88.09
N LEU A 4 75.04 -44.86 87.13
CA LEU A 4 75.29 -44.60 85.71
C LEU A 4 75.17 -43.09 85.46
N LEU A 5 76.28 -42.45 85.12
CA LEU A 5 76.37 -41.04 84.72
C LEU A 5 75.83 -40.87 83.29
N ILE A 6 74.73 -40.14 83.12
CA ILE A 6 74.22 -39.70 81.82
C ILE A 6 74.83 -38.32 81.53
N LEU A 7 75.67 -38.25 80.50
CA LEU A 7 76.28 -37.03 79.96
C LEU A 7 75.35 -36.48 78.84
N PRO A 8 74.76 -35.28 78.96
CA PRO A 8 73.96 -34.73 77.87
C PRO A 8 74.88 -34.09 76.82
N MET A 9 74.89 -34.69 75.62
CA MET A 9 75.47 -34.12 74.41
C MET A 9 74.72 -32.84 74.02
N LEU A 10 75.45 -31.73 73.95
CA LEU A 10 75.01 -30.47 73.37
C LEU A 10 74.88 -30.65 71.84
N LEU A 11 73.66 -30.82 71.35
CA LEU A 11 73.37 -30.66 69.93
C LEU A 11 73.33 -29.17 69.60
N SER A 12 74.41 -28.75 68.96
CA SER A 12 74.67 -27.48 68.29
C SER A 12 73.56 -27.14 67.28
N GLY A 13 72.43 -26.64 67.78
CA GLY A 13 71.57 -25.80 66.96
C GLY A 13 72.40 -24.58 66.53
N CYS A 14 72.35 -24.23 65.25
CA CYS A 14 72.98 -23.02 64.72
C CYS A 14 72.40 -21.78 65.42
N PHE A 15 72.94 -21.45 66.59
CA PHE A 15 72.68 -20.20 67.28
C PHE A 15 73.61 -19.17 66.66
N TRP A 16 73.24 -18.66 65.48
CA TRP A 16 73.81 -17.43 64.96
C TRP A 16 73.54 -16.34 66.01
N PHE A 17 74.57 -15.92 66.74
CA PHE A 17 74.48 -14.79 67.66
C PHE A 17 74.18 -13.54 66.82
N THR A 18 72.91 -13.20 66.68
CA THR A 18 72.51 -11.87 66.19
C THR A 18 73.07 -10.87 67.18
N THR A 19 73.89 -9.92 66.71
CA THR A 19 74.37 -8.87 67.61
C THR A 19 73.17 -8.07 68.14
N LYS A 20 73.28 -7.51 69.34
CA LYS A 20 72.16 -6.79 69.98
C LYS A 20 71.56 -5.71 69.06
N GLY A 21 72.40 -5.02 68.28
CA GLY A 21 71.97 -4.02 67.29
C GLY A 21 71.26 -4.60 66.06
N GLU A 22 71.64 -5.80 65.58
CA GLU A 22 70.95 -6.49 64.49
C GLU A 22 69.57 -7.00 64.93
N GLY A 23 69.45 -7.50 66.17
CA GLY A 23 68.18 -7.91 66.75
C GLY A 23 67.19 -6.76 66.93
N GLU A 24 67.65 -5.61 67.40
CA GLU A 24 66.84 -4.38 67.50
C GLU A 24 66.37 -3.89 66.12
N LYS A 25 67.23 -3.96 65.10
CA LYS A 25 66.88 -3.61 63.72
C LYS A 25 65.83 -4.56 63.13
N LEU A 26 66.00 -5.87 63.32
CA LEU A 26 65.03 -6.89 62.90
C LEU A 26 63.66 -6.70 63.58
N GLN A 27 63.62 -6.42 64.88
CA GLN A 27 62.35 -6.11 65.56
C GLN A 27 61.67 -4.87 64.98
N LYS A 28 62.45 -3.83 64.65
CA LYS A 28 61.95 -2.62 64.01
C LYS A 28 61.41 -2.89 62.59
N ASP A 29 62.11 -3.71 61.81
CA ASP A 29 61.69 -4.09 60.45
C ASP A 29 60.42 -4.96 60.49
N VAL A 30 60.33 -5.92 61.40
CA VAL A 30 59.12 -6.74 61.63
C VAL A 30 57.95 -5.86 62.03
N LYS A 31 58.15 -4.90 62.94
CA LYS A 31 57.11 -3.95 63.35
C LYS A 31 56.63 -3.11 62.16
N THR A 32 57.57 -2.59 61.36
CA THR A 32 57.26 -1.81 60.15
C THR A 32 56.49 -2.63 59.12
N LEU A 33 56.86 -3.89 58.92
CA LEU A 33 56.15 -4.82 58.03
C LEU A 33 54.74 -5.14 58.54
N GLN A 34 54.58 -5.38 59.85
CA GLN A 34 53.27 -5.62 60.45
C GLN A 34 52.35 -4.41 60.30
N GLU A 35 52.87 -3.20 60.53
CA GLU A 35 52.15 -1.94 60.29
C GLU A 35 51.77 -1.79 58.81
N GLY A 36 52.69 -2.08 57.87
CA GLY A 36 52.44 -2.05 56.43
C GLY A 36 51.43 -3.08 55.94
N ILE A 37 51.45 -4.29 56.50
CA ILE A 37 50.45 -5.34 56.24
C ILE A 37 49.09 -4.88 56.75
N GLY A 38 49.01 -4.33 57.98
CA GLY A 38 47.77 -3.79 58.52
C GLY A 38 47.19 -2.66 57.67
N ALA A 39 48.04 -1.75 57.18
CA ALA A 39 47.63 -0.67 56.28
C ALA A 39 47.09 -1.21 54.95
N LYS A 40 47.76 -2.19 54.34
CA LYS A 40 47.28 -2.84 53.10
C LYS A 40 46.00 -3.63 53.31
N GLN A 41 45.85 -4.30 54.46
CA GLN A 41 44.63 -5.02 54.83
C GLN A 41 43.45 -4.04 54.88
N ALA A 42 43.61 -2.91 55.57
CA ALA A 42 42.59 -1.87 55.65
C ALA A 42 42.27 -1.24 54.29
N GLU A 43 43.28 -1.04 53.43
CA GLU A 43 43.08 -0.56 52.06
C GLU A 43 42.28 -1.55 51.21
N LEU A 44 42.61 -2.85 51.29
CA LEU A 44 41.87 -3.92 50.61
C LEU A 44 40.42 -4.01 51.09
N ASP A 45 40.19 -3.95 52.40
CA ASP A 45 38.85 -3.94 52.98
C ASP A 45 38.03 -2.75 52.49
N SER A 46 38.65 -1.57 52.41
CA SER A 46 38.02 -0.37 51.84
C SER A 46 37.65 -0.56 50.36
N LYS A 47 38.55 -1.11 49.55
CA LYS A 47 38.29 -1.40 48.13
C LYS A 47 37.21 -2.45 47.94
N ILE A 48 37.21 -3.52 48.73
CA ILE A 48 36.16 -4.55 48.71
C ILE A 48 34.80 -3.92 49.01
N LEU A 49 34.74 -3.03 50.00
CA LEU A 49 33.51 -2.31 50.33
C LEU A 49 33.04 -1.38 49.21
N GLN A 50 33.96 -0.66 48.55
CA GLN A 50 33.65 0.14 47.37
C GLN A 50 33.15 -0.71 46.19
N LEU A 51 33.80 -1.86 45.93
CA LEU A 51 33.40 -2.80 44.87
C LEU A 51 31.99 -3.35 45.13
N ASN A 52 31.70 -3.77 46.38
CA ASN A 52 30.36 -4.26 46.74
C ASN A 52 29.29 -3.18 46.52
N LYS A 53 29.59 -1.92 46.85
CA LYS A 53 28.69 -0.79 46.60
C LYS A 53 28.45 -0.57 45.10
N VAL A 54 29.50 -0.58 44.29
CA VAL A 54 29.38 -0.44 42.82
C VAL A 54 28.57 -1.60 42.23
N LEU A 55 28.77 -2.82 42.70
CA LEU A 55 28.01 -4.00 42.26
C LEU A 55 26.52 -3.88 42.64
N GLU A 56 26.22 -3.38 43.83
CA GLU A 56 24.84 -3.12 44.26
C GLU A 56 24.17 -2.05 43.38
N ASP A 57 24.85 -0.92 43.17
CA ASP A 57 24.36 0.18 42.33
C ASP A 57 24.15 -0.27 40.88
N ALA A 58 25.10 -1.00 40.31
CA ALA A 58 25.01 -1.57 38.96
C ALA A 58 23.84 -2.57 38.85
N THR A 59 23.67 -3.43 39.86
CA THR A 59 22.56 -4.39 39.91
C THR A 59 21.22 -3.67 39.98
N LYS A 60 21.13 -2.58 40.74
CA LYS A 60 19.91 -1.76 40.84
C LYS A 60 19.58 -1.09 39.52
N VAL A 61 20.55 -0.48 38.85
CA VAL A 61 20.37 0.12 37.52
C VAL A 61 19.96 -0.92 36.49
N LEU A 62 20.62 -2.09 36.48
CA LEU A 62 20.30 -3.18 35.57
C LEU A 62 18.87 -3.69 35.76
N LYS A 63 18.43 -3.90 37.02
CA LYS A 63 17.06 -4.30 37.33
C LYS A 63 16.04 -3.27 36.84
N ARG A 64 16.31 -1.99 37.06
CA ARG A 64 15.44 -0.90 36.59
C ARG A 64 15.35 -0.88 35.07
N ASN A 65 16.49 -0.84 34.38
CA ASN A 65 16.53 -0.79 32.92
C ASN A 65 15.91 -2.04 32.28
N SER A 66 16.06 -3.21 32.92
CA SER A 66 15.41 -4.45 32.46
C SER A 66 13.89 -4.37 32.57
N ALA A 67 13.37 -3.81 33.67
CA ALA A 67 11.94 -3.58 33.84
C ALA A 67 11.40 -2.55 32.83
N ASP A 68 12.11 -1.43 32.65
CA ASP A 68 11.74 -0.38 31.69
C ASP A 68 11.74 -0.95 30.26
N LEU A 69 12.78 -1.69 29.87
CA LEU A 69 12.86 -2.33 28.56
C LEU A 69 11.74 -3.36 28.34
N GLY A 70 11.36 -4.11 29.37
CA GLY A 70 10.22 -5.02 29.30
C GLY A 70 8.91 -4.29 28.99
N ALA A 71 8.67 -3.17 29.68
CA ALA A 71 7.49 -2.34 29.45
C ALA A 71 7.48 -1.71 28.04
N ASP A 72 8.63 -1.25 27.55
CA ASP A 72 8.78 -0.70 26.21
C ASP A 72 8.53 -1.78 25.13
N VAL A 73 9.09 -2.98 25.30
CA VAL A 73 8.86 -4.10 24.37
C VAL A 73 7.39 -4.49 24.32
N ASP A 74 6.71 -4.54 25.47
CA ASP A 74 5.27 -4.83 25.52
C ASP A 74 4.44 -3.73 24.86
N THR A 75 4.86 -2.48 24.98
CA THR A 75 4.22 -1.34 24.30
C THR A 75 4.40 -1.43 22.79
N VAL A 76 5.63 -1.62 22.31
CA VAL A 76 5.93 -1.79 20.88
C VAL A 76 5.17 -2.99 20.30
N ARG A 77 5.03 -4.09 21.06
CA ARG A 77 4.25 -5.25 20.63
C ARG A 77 2.78 -4.90 20.40
N LYS A 78 2.17 -4.10 21.27
CA LYS A 78 0.78 -3.63 21.13
C LYS A 78 0.64 -2.67 19.96
N ASP A 79 1.61 -1.79 19.75
CA ASP A 79 1.62 -0.85 18.62
C ASP A 79 1.70 -1.61 17.28
N VAL A 80 2.56 -2.62 17.18
CA VAL A 80 2.67 -3.49 15.99
C VAL A 80 1.35 -4.22 15.73
N GLN A 81 0.69 -4.74 16.76
CA GLN A 81 -0.63 -5.38 16.61
C GLN A 81 -1.67 -4.40 16.08
N THR A 82 -1.69 -3.17 16.63
CA THR A 82 -2.60 -2.10 16.21
C THR A 82 -2.35 -1.68 14.76
N ALA A 83 -1.07 -1.47 14.41
CA ALA A 83 -0.66 -1.13 13.04
C ALA A 83 -1.07 -2.20 12.03
N ASN A 84 -0.90 -3.49 12.38
CA ASN A 84 -1.33 -4.59 11.52
C ASN A 84 -2.86 -4.61 11.32
N GLY A 85 -3.64 -4.32 12.37
CA GLY A 85 -5.09 -4.18 12.26
C GLY A 85 -5.50 -3.03 11.33
N LEU A 86 -4.87 -1.87 11.48
CA LEU A 86 -5.11 -0.72 10.61
C LEU A 86 -4.74 -1.01 9.15
N LEU A 87 -3.61 -1.69 8.91
CA LEU A 87 -3.18 -2.09 7.57
C LEU A 87 -4.19 -3.02 6.89
N ALA A 88 -4.74 -3.98 7.64
CA ALA A 88 -5.77 -4.88 7.14
C ALA A 88 -7.05 -4.10 6.73
N ALA A 89 -7.51 -3.18 7.57
CA ALA A 89 -8.66 -2.32 7.26
C ALA A 89 -8.40 -1.42 6.05
N LEU A 90 -7.22 -0.83 5.94
CA LEU A 90 -6.82 0.00 4.80
C LEU A 90 -6.82 -0.81 3.49
N ASN A 91 -6.26 -2.03 3.50
CA ASN A 91 -6.25 -2.91 2.34
C ASN A 91 -7.66 -3.28 1.88
N HIS A 92 -8.57 -3.52 2.83
CA HIS A 92 -9.98 -3.78 2.53
C HIS A 92 -10.65 -2.57 1.87
N ASN A 93 -10.53 -1.39 2.48
CA ASN A 93 -11.10 -0.15 1.94
C ASN A 93 -10.52 0.18 0.55
N TYR A 94 -9.23 -0.08 0.33
CA TYR A 94 -8.59 0.10 -0.97
C TYR A 94 -9.19 -0.83 -2.03
N ALA A 95 -9.45 -2.10 -1.69
CA ALA A 95 -10.09 -3.04 -2.61
C ALA A 95 -11.52 -2.62 -2.98
N GLU A 96 -12.30 -2.15 -2.01
CA GLU A 96 -13.65 -1.63 -2.25
C GLU A 96 -13.63 -0.37 -3.12
N LEU A 97 -12.75 0.58 -2.81
CA LEU A 97 -12.60 1.81 -3.58
C LEU A 97 -12.19 1.51 -5.03
N LYS A 98 -11.25 0.57 -5.23
CA LYS A 98 -10.84 0.13 -6.56
C LYS A 98 -12.01 -0.49 -7.32
N ALA A 99 -12.80 -1.35 -6.68
CA ALA A 99 -13.97 -1.96 -7.30
C ALA A 99 -15.03 -0.91 -7.69
N ALA A 100 -15.27 0.08 -6.82
CA ALA A 100 -16.17 1.20 -7.11
C ALA A 100 -15.66 2.05 -8.28
N PHE A 101 -14.35 2.31 -8.35
CA PHE A 101 -13.74 3.03 -9.46
C PHE A 101 -13.84 2.27 -10.78
N ASP A 102 -13.57 0.96 -10.77
CA ASP A 102 -13.71 0.10 -11.96
C ASP A 102 -15.17 0.07 -12.45
N ALA A 103 -16.15 0.05 -11.54
CA ALA A 103 -17.56 0.13 -11.87
C ALA A 103 -17.95 1.50 -12.45
N TYR A 104 -17.46 2.57 -11.85
CA TYR A 104 -17.68 3.94 -12.34
C TYR A 104 -17.10 4.12 -13.74
N LYS A 105 -15.87 3.64 -13.98
CA LYS A 105 -15.24 3.70 -15.30
C LYS A 105 -16.08 2.99 -16.36
N LYS A 106 -16.53 1.76 -16.08
CA LYS A 106 -17.41 1.03 -17.01
C LYS A 106 -18.72 1.76 -17.28
N ALA A 107 -19.31 2.36 -16.24
CA ALA A 107 -20.52 3.16 -16.41
C ALA A 107 -20.25 4.37 -17.30
N ASN A 108 -19.12 5.06 -17.10
CA ASN A 108 -18.73 6.20 -17.91
C ASN A 108 -18.46 5.82 -19.38
N ASP A 109 -17.73 4.73 -19.63
CA ASP A 109 -17.50 4.20 -20.98
C ASP A 109 -18.84 3.90 -21.69
N SER A 110 -19.80 3.33 -20.96
CA SER A 110 -21.15 3.05 -21.50
C SER A 110 -21.95 4.33 -21.79
N LEU A 111 -21.77 5.38 -20.97
CA LEU A 111 -22.40 6.67 -21.18
C LEU A 111 -21.80 7.38 -22.40
N GLU A 112 -20.48 7.35 -22.55
CA GLU A 112 -19.78 7.88 -23.73
C GLU A 112 -20.26 7.18 -25.00
N GLN A 113 -20.42 5.85 -24.98
CA GLN A 113 -20.96 5.11 -26.12
C GLN A 113 -22.39 5.53 -26.46
N ARG A 114 -23.26 5.71 -25.45
CA ARG A 114 -24.64 6.17 -25.65
C ARG A 114 -24.69 7.61 -26.16
N LEU A 115 -23.81 8.47 -25.65
CA LEU A 115 -23.69 9.85 -26.10
C LEU A 115 -23.27 9.90 -27.57
N GLY A 116 -22.27 9.11 -27.97
CA GLY A 116 -21.87 9.00 -29.37
C GLY A 116 -23.00 8.51 -30.30
N GLN A 117 -23.87 7.61 -29.83
CA GLN A 117 -25.07 7.20 -30.58
C GLN A 117 -26.07 8.36 -30.73
N LEU A 118 -26.29 9.14 -29.68
CA LEU A 118 -27.20 10.29 -29.71
C LEU A 118 -26.64 11.44 -30.57
N GLU A 119 -25.36 11.76 -30.43
CA GLU A 119 -24.67 12.82 -31.17
C GLU A 119 -24.51 12.50 -32.65
N SER A 120 -24.47 11.21 -33.03
CA SER A 120 -24.45 10.79 -34.44
C SER A 120 -25.71 11.17 -35.23
N GLY A 121 -26.71 11.81 -34.61
CA GLY A 121 -27.93 12.28 -35.28
C GLY A 121 -28.83 11.16 -35.79
N LYS A 122 -28.48 9.90 -35.47
CA LYS A 122 -29.27 8.74 -35.84
C LYS A 122 -30.52 8.71 -34.97
N PRO A 123 -31.72 8.61 -35.57
CA PRO A 123 -32.95 8.47 -34.81
C PRO A 123 -32.82 7.30 -33.82
N GLY A 124 -33.34 7.41 -32.60
CA GLY A 124 -33.37 6.28 -31.66
C GLY A 124 -34.31 5.16 -32.13
N THR A 125 -34.17 3.92 -31.66
CA THR A 125 -34.98 2.75 -32.10
C THR A 125 -36.50 2.93 -31.99
N ASN A 126 -36.96 3.83 -31.11
CA ASN A 126 -38.39 4.15 -30.88
C ASN A 126 -38.82 5.52 -31.45
N THR A 127 -38.12 6.05 -32.46
CA THR A 127 -38.52 7.30 -33.11
C THR A 127 -39.79 7.08 -33.94
N SER A 128 -40.82 7.90 -33.71
CA SER A 128 -42.09 7.80 -34.45
C SER A 128 -41.87 8.07 -35.95
N PRO A 129 -42.74 7.57 -36.85
CA PRO A 129 -42.66 7.87 -38.27
C PRO A 129 -42.65 9.38 -38.58
N ASP A 130 -43.42 10.17 -37.83
CA ASP A 130 -43.50 11.63 -37.98
C ASP A 130 -42.22 12.34 -37.52
N ASP A 131 -41.61 11.87 -36.44
CA ASP A 131 -40.32 12.39 -35.98
C ASP A 131 -39.19 12.02 -36.96
N LEU A 132 -39.22 10.81 -37.54
CA LEU A 132 -38.30 10.41 -38.61
C LEU A 132 -38.47 11.32 -39.83
N TRP A 133 -39.70 11.63 -40.21
CA TRP A 133 -39.98 12.54 -41.32
C TRP A 133 -39.39 13.94 -41.05
N LYS A 134 -39.66 14.48 -39.85
CA LYS A 134 -39.14 15.78 -39.42
C LYS A 134 -37.61 15.83 -39.41
N LEU A 135 -36.96 14.83 -38.80
CA LEU A 135 -35.50 14.74 -38.73
C LEU A 135 -34.87 14.58 -40.11
N GLY A 136 -35.43 13.73 -40.97
CA GLY A 136 -34.96 13.52 -42.33
C GLY A 136 -35.08 14.79 -43.17
N SER A 137 -36.20 15.50 -43.04
CA SER A 137 -36.44 16.78 -43.73
C SER A 137 -35.45 17.85 -43.26
N GLN A 138 -35.22 17.98 -41.94
CA GLN A 138 -34.23 18.91 -41.40
C GLN A 138 -32.80 18.59 -41.86
N ALA A 139 -32.44 17.31 -41.92
CA ALA A 139 -31.14 16.89 -42.44
C ALA A 139 -31.00 17.21 -43.93
N PHE A 140 -32.07 17.01 -44.71
CA PHE A 140 -32.12 17.34 -46.14
C PHE A 140 -31.98 18.85 -46.37
N GLU A 141 -32.74 19.68 -45.65
CA GLU A 141 -32.66 21.13 -45.70
C GLU A 141 -31.28 21.67 -45.31
N ALA A 142 -30.63 21.02 -44.33
CA ALA A 142 -29.26 21.33 -43.92
C ALA A 142 -28.18 20.78 -44.87
N ALA A 143 -28.56 20.23 -46.05
CA ALA A 143 -27.68 19.58 -47.02
C ALA A 143 -26.85 18.41 -46.46
N ARG A 144 -27.25 17.84 -45.31
CA ARG A 144 -26.66 16.64 -44.74
C ARG A 144 -27.28 15.41 -45.38
N TYR A 145 -27.03 15.26 -46.68
CA TYR A 145 -27.72 14.26 -47.52
C TYR A 145 -27.46 12.82 -47.08
N ASN A 146 -26.27 12.50 -46.56
CA ASN A 146 -25.97 11.16 -46.03
C ASN A 146 -26.83 10.84 -44.79
N ASP A 147 -26.95 11.78 -43.84
CA ASP A 147 -27.82 11.62 -42.67
C ASP A 147 -29.28 11.47 -43.09
N ALA A 148 -29.74 12.31 -44.02
CA ALA A 148 -31.10 12.28 -44.54
C ALA A 148 -31.42 10.95 -45.24
N VAL A 149 -30.49 10.39 -46.04
CA VAL A 149 -30.62 9.05 -46.64
C VAL A 149 -30.89 8.01 -45.58
N ASP A 150 -30.10 7.98 -44.50
CA ASP A 150 -30.23 6.97 -43.45
C ASP A 150 -31.58 7.10 -42.71
N ILE A 151 -32.01 8.34 -42.43
CA ILE A 151 -33.28 8.63 -41.73
C ILE A 151 -34.48 8.23 -42.59
N PHE A 152 -34.54 8.68 -43.85
CA PHE A 152 -35.61 8.31 -44.77
C PHE A 152 -35.57 6.82 -45.12
N LYS A 153 -34.38 6.23 -45.16
CA LYS A 153 -34.24 4.78 -45.32
C LYS A 153 -34.97 4.07 -44.19
N ARG A 154 -34.70 4.49 -42.96
CA ARG A 154 -35.32 3.88 -41.79
C ARG A 154 -36.84 4.06 -41.75
N LEU A 155 -37.35 5.24 -42.10
CA LEU A 155 -38.79 5.52 -42.14
C LEU A 155 -39.51 4.50 -43.04
N HIS A 156 -39.10 4.36 -44.30
CA HIS A 156 -39.80 3.45 -45.22
C HIS A 156 -39.56 1.97 -44.90
N THR A 157 -38.41 1.59 -44.31
CA THR A 157 -38.16 0.18 -43.93
C THR A 157 -38.87 -0.24 -42.66
N SER A 158 -38.96 0.64 -41.67
CA SER A 158 -39.59 0.33 -40.37
C SER A 158 -41.10 0.55 -40.39
N PHE A 159 -41.59 1.46 -41.26
CA PHE A 159 -43.01 1.82 -41.35
C PHE A 159 -43.49 1.80 -42.81
N PRO A 160 -43.43 0.65 -43.52
CA PRO A 160 -43.67 0.58 -44.97
C PRO A 160 -45.11 0.93 -45.40
N THR A 161 -46.07 0.91 -44.49
CA THR A 161 -47.49 1.22 -44.75
C THR A 161 -47.91 2.59 -44.24
N HIS A 162 -46.99 3.39 -43.70
CA HIS A 162 -47.27 4.74 -43.21
C HIS A 162 -47.43 5.72 -44.38
N ASP A 163 -48.27 6.75 -44.23
CA ASP A 163 -48.55 7.73 -45.29
C ASP A 163 -47.28 8.40 -45.84
N ARG A 164 -46.26 8.57 -44.98
CA ARG A 164 -44.95 9.16 -45.32
C ARG A 164 -43.91 8.15 -45.85
N ALA A 165 -44.23 6.86 -45.94
CA ALA A 165 -43.27 5.84 -46.36
C ALA A 165 -42.80 6.06 -47.80
N ASP A 166 -43.73 6.44 -48.68
CA ASP A 166 -43.46 6.67 -50.09
C ASP A 166 -42.73 8.01 -50.32
N ASP A 167 -43.16 9.04 -49.60
CA ASP A 167 -42.42 10.32 -49.52
C ASP A 167 -40.97 10.09 -49.10
N ALA A 168 -40.72 9.22 -48.11
CA ALA A 168 -39.36 8.92 -47.66
C ALA A 168 -38.53 8.20 -48.74
N ILE A 169 -39.11 7.31 -49.55
CA ILE A 169 -38.42 6.70 -50.69
C ILE A 169 -38.05 7.77 -51.72
N TYR A 170 -38.97 8.68 -52.02
CA TYR A 170 -38.74 9.80 -52.94
C TYR A 170 -37.62 10.73 -52.44
N PHE A 171 -37.70 11.20 -51.19
CA PHE A 171 -36.69 12.09 -50.62
C PHE A 171 -35.33 11.40 -50.46
N LYS A 172 -35.29 10.09 -50.19
CA LYS A 172 -34.05 9.29 -50.25
C LYS A 172 -33.41 9.35 -51.65
N GLY A 173 -34.22 9.22 -52.71
CA GLY A 173 -33.76 9.39 -54.10
C GLY A 173 -33.24 10.81 -54.38
N GLN A 174 -33.90 11.83 -53.82
CA GLN A 174 -33.47 13.22 -53.94
C GLN A 174 -32.14 13.46 -53.22
N CYS A 175 -31.92 12.88 -52.04
CA CYS A 175 -30.64 12.95 -51.35
C CYS A 175 -29.52 12.34 -52.20
N TYR A 176 -29.72 11.15 -52.78
CA TYR A 176 -28.74 10.53 -53.66
C TYR A 176 -28.47 11.35 -54.92
N SER A 177 -29.51 11.99 -55.48
CA SER A 177 -29.36 12.91 -56.61
C SER A 177 -28.49 14.12 -56.26
N ASN A 178 -28.69 14.71 -55.09
CA ASN A 178 -27.86 15.83 -54.59
C ASN A 178 -26.41 15.39 -54.29
N LEU A 179 -26.21 14.14 -53.87
CA LEU A 179 -24.89 13.51 -53.70
C LEU A 179 -24.24 13.11 -55.03
N LYS A 180 -24.96 13.22 -56.16
CA LYS A 180 -24.55 12.75 -57.51
C LYS A 180 -24.33 11.24 -57.58
N ASP A 181 -24.94 10.49 -56.67
CA ASP A 181 -24.99 9.02 -56.70
C ASP A 181 -26.20 8.58 -57.54
N TRP A 182 -26.07 8.77 -58.85
CA TRP A 182 -27.17 8.58 -59.81
C TRP A 182 -27.69 7.14 -59.84
N GLU A 183 -26.82 6.15 -59.63
CA GLU A 183 -27.20 4.74 -59.59
C GLU A 183 -28.18 4.46 -58.45
N LYS A 184 -27.87 4.93 -57.23
CA LYS A 184 -28.76 4.77 -56.08
C LYS A 184 -30.01 5.63 -56.17
N ALA A 185 -29.92 6.82 -56.77
CA ALA A 185 -31.08 7.67 -57.03
C ALA A 185 -32.08 6.96 -57.95
N ILE A 186 -31.60 6.41 -59.07
CA ILE A 186 -32.43 5.65 -60.01
C ILE A 186 -33.09 4.45 -59.31
N GLY A 187 -32.33 3.67 -58.53
CA GLY A 187 -32.89 2.55 -57.77
C GLY A 187 -33.99 2.97 -56.79
N ALA A 188 -33.84 4.12 -56.11
CA ALA A 188 -34.87 4.65 -55.23
C ALA A 188 -36.15 5.08 -55.98
N TYR A 189 -36.01 5.70 -57.16
CA TYR A 189 -37.16 6.10 -57.97
C TYR A 189 -37.84 4.92 -58.65
N GLN A 190 -37.09 3.90 -59.07
CA GLN A 190 -37.63 2.65 -59.59
C GLN A 190 -38.48 1.94 -58.53
N GLN A 191 -38.01 1.89 -57.28
CA GLN A 191 -38.77 1.34 -56.15
C GLN A 191 -40.14 2.01 -55.97
N LEU A 192 -40.23 3.33 -56.23
CA LEU A 192 -41.49 4.06 -56.17
C LEU A 192 -42.41 3.70 -57.35
N ASN A 193 -41.86 3.61 -58.57
CA ASN A 193 -42.60 3.26 -59.78
C ASN A 193 -43.12 1.82 -59.78
N GLU A 194 -42.36 0.87 -59.20
CA GLU A 194 -42.82 -0.52 -59.04
C GLU A 194 -43.98 -0.64 -58.06
N LYS A 195 -44.07 0.26 -57.06
CA LYS A 195 -45.19 0.33 -56.12
C LYS A 195 -46.42 1.01 -56.72
N PHE A 196 -46.21 1.92 -57.68
CA PHE A 196 -47.26 2.63 -58.42
C PHE A 196 -47.10 2.49 -59.95
N PRO A 197 -47.32 1.29 -60.52
CA PRO A 197 -47.21 1.07 -61.96
C PRO A 197 -48.38 1.75 -62.68
N ASP A 198 -48.12 2.93 -63.25
CA ASP A 198 -48.93 3.72 -64.18
C ASP A 198 -50.33 4.23 -63.72
N GLY A 199 -50.42 5.57 -63.58
CA GLY A 199 -51.61 6.33 -64.00
C GLY A 199 -52.67 6.65 -62.94
N ALA A 200 -52.33 7.40 -61.89
CA ALA A 200 -53.32 8.20 -61.14
C ALA A 200 -52.65 9.46 -60.54
N LEU A 201 -52.27 10.39 -61.43
CA LEU A 201 -52.23 11.82 -61.13
C LEU A 201 -53.60 12.42 -61.48
#